data_AF-A0A512E184-F1
#
_entry.id   AF-A0A512E184-F1
#
_cell.length_a   1.000
_cell.length_b   1.000
_cell.length_c   1.000
_cell.angle_alpha   90.00
_cell.angle_beta   90.00
_cell.angle_gamma   90.00
#
_symmetry.space_group_name_H-M   'P 1'
#
loop_
_entity.id
_entity.type
_entity.pdbx_description
1 polymer ?
#
loop_
_entity_poly.entity_id
_entity_poly.type
_entity_poly.pdbx_seq_one_letter_code
_entity_poly.pdbx_strand_id
1 'polypeptide(L)'
;MPNPQTPRKPAAPARSGKAAPPAAAGAAKAPVTSLTLPSRFRPRLLPVTIFVAVLMLGVRVGDIWLALGGDLRGPIGSVQAQQPAPAAATPPQPPAAQPFKTDAGLPPLNPAAKVMTAAVDEHAPEGSGSLQAEVFQRLTERREELDRRTRELDQREALLSAAQQRIDQKVTELTELRTNIEGLLRQVDEKQTAQLESLVKIYETMKPKDAARIFEALELPVLLDVVERMREGKSAPVLAAMDPLKAKEVTASLIERRALPTLPK
;
A
#
# COMPACT_ATOMS: atom_id res chain seq x y z
N MET A 1 22.63 -14.93 -76.58
CA MET A 1 23.35 -14.39 -77.75
C MET A 1 23.27 -12.86 -77.73
N PRO A 2 24.40 -12.17 -77.58
CA PRO A 2 24.52 -10.78 -78.04
C PRO A 2 25.83 -10.53 -78.83
N ASN A 3 25.74 -9.85 -79.97
CA ASN A 3 26.74 -8.95 -80.60
C ASN A 3 26.17 -8.43 -81.95
N PRO A 4 26.69 -7.38 -82.63
CA PRO A 4 28.04 -6.80 -82.50
C PRO A 4 28.16 -5.25 -82.42
N GLN A 5 29.37 -4.87 -82.02
CA GLN A 5 30.01 -3.56 -81.92
C GLN A 5 30.20 -2.87 -83.29
N THR A 6 30.34 -1.54 -83.38
CA THR A 6 31.60 -0.73 -83.38
C THR A 6 31.29 0.65 -84.06
N PRO A 7 32.22 1.61 -84.33
CA PRO A 7 33.20 2.32 -83.48
C PRO A 7 33.27 3.87 -83.76
N ARG A 8 33.96 4.67 -82.90
CA ARG A 8 35.07 5.63 -83.26
C ARG A 8 35.34 6.78 -82.25
N LYS A 9 36.59 6.77 -81.79
CA LYS A 9 37.54 7.79 -81.23
C LYS A 9 37.69 9.07 -82.12
N PRO A 10 38.64 10.02 -81.88
CA PRO A 10 39.25 10.67 -80.68
C PRO A 10 39.31 12.23 -80.80
N ALA A 11 39.88 12.94 -79.79
CA ALA A 11 40.96 13.95 -79.90
C ALA A 11 40.83 15.21 -79.00
N ALA A 12 41.92 15.51 -78.29
CA ALA A 12 42.29 16.76 -77.57
C ALA A 12 42.81 17.84 -78.58
N PRO A 13 43.43 19.03 -78.25
CA PRO A 13 44.24 19.39 -77.06
C PRO A 13 44.29 20.89 -76.58
N ALA A 14 45.12 21.15 -75.53
CA ALA A 14 45.97 22.34 -75.25
C ALA A 14 45.30 23.67 -74.75
N ARG A 15 45.90 24.59 -73.94
CA ARG A 15 47.14 24.70 -73.11
C ARG A 15 47.11 26.05 -72.32
N SER A 16 48.05 26.18 -71.37
CA SER A 16 48.58 27.40 -70.69
C SER A 16 47.76 27.88 -69.48
N GLY A 17 48.28 28.11 -68.27
CA GLY A 17 49.54 28.70 -67.75
C GLY A 17 49.07 29.60 -66.59
N LYS A 18 49.65 29.76 -65.40
CA LYS A 18 51.03 30.07 -65.03
C LYS A 18 51.07 30.31 -63.50
N ALA A 19 52.13 29.81 -62.84
CA ALA A 19 52.79 30.30 -61.61
C ALA A 19 52.12 30.27 -60.21
N ALA A 20 52.93 29.84 -59.24
CA ALA A 20 52.80 29.93 -57.77
C ALA A 20 53.82 30.97 -57.22
N PRO A 21 54.12 31.08 -55.89
CA PRO A 21 53.37 31.51 -54.68
C PRO A 21 54.16 32.68 -53.97
N PRO A 22 54.28 32.88 -52.62
CA PRO A 22 53.47 32.58 -51.40
C PRO A 22 53.25 33.81 -50.45
N ALA A 23 52.60 33.56 -49.29
CA ALA A 23 52.84 34.16 -47.95
C ALA A 23 51.78 35.10 -47.28
N ALA A 24 51.71 34.91 -45.95
CA ALA A 24 51.39 35.85 -44.86
C ALA A 24 49.91 36.03 -44.37
N ALA A 25 49.66 35.40 -43.21
CA ALA A 25 49.22 36.01 -41.94
C ALA A 25 47.99 36.95 -41.86
N GLY A 26 46.97 36.48 -41.12
CA GLY A 26 46.51 37.15 -39.89
C GLY A 26 45.40 38.22 -39.97
N ALA A 27 44.50 38.14 -38.97
CA ALA A 27 43.50 39.13 -38.53
C ALA A 27 42.27 39.34 -39.44
N ALA A 28 41.07 39.68 -38.98
CA ALA A 28 40.38 39.67 -37.69
C ALA A 28 38.91 40.04 -37.99
N LYS A 29 37.96 39.47 -37.22
CA LYS A 29 36.66 40.02 -36.76
C LYS A 29 35.68 40.68 -37.77
N ALA A 30 34.55 39.98 -38.00
CA ALA A 30 33.11 40.34 -37.90
C ALA A 30 32.64 41.84 -37.97
N PRO A 31 31.36 42.17 -38.33
CA PRO A 31 30.17 41.32 -38.22
C PRO A 31 29.14 41.39 -39.38
N VAL A 32 28.39 40.30 -39.56
CA VAL A 32 27.08 40.30 -40.23
C VAL A 32 25.99 40.34 -39.17
N THR A 33 25.21 41.41 -39.20
CA THR A 33 24.04 41.66 -38.35
C THR A 33 22.95 40.65 -38.66
N SER A 34 22.70 39.71 -37.74
CA SER A 34 21.48 38.89 -37.73
C SER A 34 20.54 39.35 -36.61
N LEU A 35 19.32 39.68 -37.03
CA LEU A 35 18.23 40.14 -36.19
C LEU A 35 17.80 39.01 -35.25
N THR A 36 18.08 39.16 -33.96
CA THR A 36 17.69 38.19 -32.93
C THR A 36 16.37 38.64 -32.31
N LEU A 37 15.30 37.84 -32.45
CA LEU A 37 14.07 38.00 -31.66
C LEU A 37 14.28 37.40 -30.25
N PRO A 38 13.89 38.09 -29.16
CA PRO A 38 13.96 37.51 -27.82
C PRO A 38 12.81 36.52 -27.61
N SER A 39 13.16 35.23 -27.44
CA SER A 39 12.20 34.20 -26.99
C SER A 39 11.79 34.50 -25.55
N ARG A 40 10.53 34.90 -25.37
CA ARG A 40 9.92 35.21 -24.08
C ARG A 40 9.58 33.91 -23.33
N PHE A 41 10.04 33.86 -22.08
CA PHE A 41 9.54 33.07 -20.94
C PHE A 41 8.98 31.67 -21.25
N ARG A 42 9.82 30.64 -21.10
CA ARG A 42 9.35 29.28 -20.81
C ARG A 42 9.17 29.15 -19.30
N PRO A 43 7.93 29.23 -18.73
CA PRO A 43 7.75 28.97 -17.32
C PRO A 43 8.17 27.52 -17.06
N ARG A 44 9.20 27.33 -16.24
CA ARG A 44 9.59 26.01 -15.77
C ARG A 44 8.38 25.45 -15.01
N LEU A 45 7.89 24.27 -15.39
CA LEU A 45 6.69 23.68 -14.79
C LEU A 45 6.88 23.42 -13.28
N LEU A 46 8.12 23.18 -12.87
CA LEU A 46 8.54 22.82 -11.51
C LEU A 46 8.18 23.90 -10.45
N PRO A 47 8.49 25.20 -10.62
CA PRO A 47 8.04 26.22 -9.68
C PRO A 47 6.52 26.42 -9.66
N VAL A 48 5.80 26.19 -10.77
CA VAL A 48 4.34 26.33 -10.82
C VAL A 48 3.64 25.19 -10.08
N THR A 49 4.13 23.95 -10.20
CA THR A 49 3.55 22.82 -9.46
C THR A 49 3.79 22.91 -7.96
N ILE A 50 4.96 23.42 -7.53
CA ILE A 50 5.22 23.70 -6.10
C ILE A 50 4.25 24.75 -5.59
N PHE A 51 4.03 25.84 -6.34
CA PHE A 51 3.09 26.89 -5.93
C PHE A 51 1.65 26.36 -5.81
N VAL A 52 1.20 25.55 -6.77
CA VAL A 52 -0.13 24.92 -6.74
C VAL A 52 -0.25 23.93 -5.57
N ALA A 53 0.80 23.15 -5.28
CA ALA A 53 0.81 22.23 -4.15
C ALA A 53 0.75 22.95 -2.80
N VAL A 54 1.49 24.06 -2.64
CA VAL A 54 1.44 24.88 -1.42
C VAL A 54 0.09 25.58 -1.26
N LEU A 55 -0.51 26.04 -2.36
CA LEU A 55 -1.83 26.68 -2.34
C LEU A 55 -2.93 25.65 -1.97
N MET A 56 -2.89 24.44 -2.54
CA MET A 56 -3.78 23.34 -2.18
C MET A 56 -3.61 22.91 -0.71
N LEU A 57 -2.38 22.91 -0.20
CA LEU A 57 -2.12 22.60 1.21
C LEU A 57 -2.65 23.69 2.15
N GLY A 58 -2.52 24.97 1.78
CA GLY A 58 -3.07 26.09 2.54
C GLY A 58 -4.60 26.04 2.63
N VAL A 59 -5.29 25.71 1.54
CA VAL A 59 -6.75 25.54 1.51
C VAL A 59 -7.17 24.36 2.41
N ARG A 60 -6.48 23.21 2.30
CA ARG A 60 -6.78 22.02 3.11
C ARG A 60 -6.60 22.23 4.61
N VAL A 61 -5.61 23.00 5.04
CA VAL A 61 -5.42 23.33 6.46
C VAL A 61 -6.51 24.29 6.97
N GLY A 62 -6.97 25.21 6.12
CA GLY A 62 -8.13 26.05 6.41
C GLY A 62 -9.43 25.25 6.56
N ASP A 63 -9.67 24.29 5.67
CA ASP A 63 -10.85 23.41 5.73
C ASP A 63 -10.87 22.54 6.99
N ILE A 64 -9.70 22.07 7.45
CA ILE A 64 -9.57 21.27 8.67
C ILE A 64 -9.83 22.11 9.94
N TRP A 65 -9.44 23.39 9.94
CA TRP A 65 -9.74 24.29 11.07
C TRP A 65 -11.21 24.73 11.09
N LEU A 66 -11.83 24.89 9.92
CA LEU A 66 -13.25 25.18 9.78
C LEU A 66 -14.12 23.95 10.12
N ALA A 67 -13.66 22.72 9.82
CA ALA A 67 -14.33 21.48 10.19
C ALA A 67 -14.30 21.23 11.70
N LEU A 68 -13.18 21.52 12.38
CA LEU A 68 -13.06 21.33 13.82
C LEU A 68 -13.82 22.40 14.64
N GLY A 69 -14.08 23.57 14.06
CA GLY A 69 -14.93 24.62 14.65
C GLY A 69 -16.41 24.57 14.26
N GLY A 70 -16.75 23.91 13.15
CA GLY A 70 -18.11 23.85 12.59
C GLY A 70 -18.97 22.68 13.09
N ASP A 71 -18.36 21.64 13.66
CA ASP A 71 -19.06 20.39 14.07
C ASP A 71 -19.93 20.53 15.33
N LEU A 72 -20.06 21.74 15.90
CA LEU A 72 -21.01 22.02 17.00
C LEU A 72 -22.22 22.87 16.58
N ARG A 73 -22.36 23.25 15.29
CA ARG A 73 -23.51 24.06 14.84
C ARG A 73 -23.80 23.94 13.35
N GLY A 74 -24.25 22.77 12.88
CA GLY A 74 -24.77 22.58 11.51
C GLY A 74 -25.46 21.22 11.35
N PRO A 75 -26.54 21.11 10.55
CA PRO A 75 -27.55 20.09 10.73
C PRO A 75 -27.04 18.72 10.28
N ILE A 76 -27.25 17.74 11.14
CA ILE A 76 -27.13 16.32 10.85
C ILE A 76 -27.85 16.06 9.52
N GLY A 77 -27.08 15.73 8.48
CA GLY A 77 -27.61 15.19 7.25
C GLY A 77 -28.38 13.92 7.60
N SER A 78 -29.70 14.03 7.61
CA SER A 78 -30.59 12.90 7.77
C SER A 78 -30.29 11.91 6.65
N VAL A 79 -29.61 10.81 7.01
CA VAL A 79 -29.58 9.61 6.17
C VAL A 79 -31.01 9.08 6.17
N GLN A 80 -31.76 9.52 5.18
CA GLN A 80 -33.11 9.06 4.92
C GLN A 80 -33.00 7.67 4.31
N ALA A 81 -33.19 6.64 5.13
CA ALA A 81 -33.39 5.29 4.64
C ALA A 81 -34.61 5.30 3.71
N GLN A 82 -34.35 5.01 2.45
CA GLN A 82 -35.36 4.92 1.40
C GLN A 82 -36.28 3.74 1.72
N GLN A 83 -37.54 4.06 2.00
CA GLN A 83 -38.59 3.11 2.34
C GLN A 83 -39.32 2.72 1.05
N PRO A 84 -39.31 1.46 0.61
CA PRO A 84 -40.23 0.99 -0.42
C PRO A 84 -41.63 0.81 0.19
N ALA A 85 -42.64 1.31 -0.54
CA ALA A 85 -44.07 1.17 -0.24
C ALA A 85 -44.53 -0.31 -0.29
N PRO A 86 -45.72 -0.62 0.30
CA PRO A 86 -46.01 -1.90 0.92
C PRO A 86 -46.50 -2.96 -0.08
N ALA A 87 -45.89 -4.14 -0.05
CA ALA A 87 -46.47 -5.36 -0.58
C ALA A 87 -47.17 -6.12 0.56
N ALA A 88 -48.43 -6.47 0.33
CA ALA A 88 -49.32 -7.16 1.25
C ALA A 88 -48.69 -8.45 1.83
N ALA A 89 -48.71 -8.58 3.15
CA ALA A 89 -48.49 -9.84 3.84
C ALA A 89 -49.45 -9.95 5.03
N THR A 90 -50.24 -11.01 4.97
CA THR A 90 -51.22 -11.51 5.93
C THR A 90 -50.64 -11.65 7.36
N PRO A 91 -51.40 -11.32 8.42
CA PRO A 91 -50.93 -11.49 9.80
C PRO A 91 -50.87 -12.98 10.21
N PRO A 92 -49.82 -13.44 10.91
CA PRO A 92 -49.79 -14.79 11.47
C PRO A 92 -50.61 -14.88 12.76
N GLN A 93 -51.53 -15.85 12.78
CA GLN A 93 -52.28 -16.30 13.95
C GLN A 93 -51.35 -17.02 14.97
N PRO A 94 -51.65 -16.95 16.28
CA PRO A 94 -50.99 -17.75 17.31
C PRO A 94 -51.43 -19.24 17.25
N PRO A 95 -50.54 -20.22 17.43
CA PRO A 95 -50.93 -21.62 17.41
C PRO A 95 -51.69 -22.04 18.68
N ALA A 96 -52.84 -22.66 18.46
CA ALA A 96 -53.66 -23.33 19.45
C ALA A 96 -52.98 -24.62 19.97
N ALA A 97 -53.18 -24.86 21.26
CA ALA A 97 -52.77 -26.06 21.98
C ALA A 97 -53.50 -27.31 21.48
N GLN A 98 -52.78 -28.44 21.43
CA GLN A 98 -53.37 -29.78 21.50
C GLN A 98 -52.52 -30.69 22.43
N PRO A 99 -53.15 -31.69 23.06
CA PRO A 99 -52.76 -32.20 24.37
C PRO A 99 -51.75 -33.35 24.26
N PHE A 100 -50.71 -33.31 25.10
CA PHE A 100 -49.84 -34.46 25.33
C PHE A 100 -50.43 -35.36 26.42
N LYS A 101 -50.50 -36.63 26.08
CA LYS A 101 -51.00 -37.74 26.90
C LYS A 101 -50.10 -37.95 28.11
N THR A 102 -50.72 -38.08 29.27
CA THR A 102 -50.14 -38.53 30.52
C THR A 102 -49.75 -40.00 30.37
N ASP A 103 -48.46 -40.31 30.52
CA ASP A 103 -48.04 -41.65 30.90
C ASP A 103 -46.80 -41.59 31.79
N ALA A 104 -46.91 -42.30 32.91
CA ALA A 104 -45.87 -42.85 33.77
C ALA A 104 -44.78 -41.94 34.39
N GLY A 105 -44.83 -41.86 35.74
CA GLY A 105 -43.68 -42.26 36.55
C GLY A 105 -42.80 -41.14 37.12
N LEU A 106 -43.30 -40.42 38.14
CA LEU A 106 -42.43 -39.69 39.05
C LEU A 106 -41.78 -40.69 40.04
N PRO A 107 -40.44 -40.71 40.20
CA PRO A 107 -39.81 -41.42 41.30
C PRO A 107 -40.11 -40.70 42.64
N PRO A 108 -40.36 -41.43 43.73
CA PRO A 108 -40.74 -40.81 45.01
C PRO A 108 -39.53 -40.12 45.65
N LEU A 109 -39.71 -38.84 45.98
CA LEU A 109 -38.84 -38.14 46.92
C LEU A 109 -39.15 -38.65 48.33
N ASN A 110 -38.18 -39.35 48.89
CA ASN A 110 -38.19 -39.93 50.24
C ASN A 110 -38.30 -38.82 51.32
N PRO A 111 -39.26 -38.87 52.26
CA PRO A 111 -39.32 -37.94 53.38
C PRO A 111 -38.50 -38.51 54.55
N ALA A 112 -37.18 -38.33 54.50
CA ALA A 112 -36.31 -38.74 55.60
C ALA A 112 -35.18 -37.72 55.80
N ALA A 113 -35.54 -36.56 56.36
CA ALA A 113 -34.61 -35.72 57.12
C ALA A 113 -35.41 -34.96 58.17
N LYS A 114 -35.89 -35.71 59.16
CA LYS A 114 -36.23 -35.16 60.47
C LYS A 114 -34.91 -34.70 61.12
N VAL A 115 -34.53 -33.45 60.90
CA VAL A 115 -33.49 -32.78 61.68
C VAL A 115 -34.16 -31.65 62.43
N MET A 116 -34.36 -31.92 63.72
CA MET A 116 -34.61 -30.98 64.81
C MET A 116 -35.25 -29.62 64.46
N THR A 117 -36.58 -29.58 64.54
CA THR A 117 -37.22 -28.50 65.29
C THR A 117 -36.80 -28.64 66.75
N ALA A 118 -35.60 -28.18 67.08
CA ALA A 118 -35.23 -27.90 68.45
C ALA A 118 -36.07 -26.69 68.88
N ALA A 119 -36.87 -26.91 69.92
CA ALA A 119 -37.62 -25.89 70.62
C ALA A 119 -36.74 -24.66 70.83
N VAL A 120 -37.19 -23.51 70.33
CA VAL A 120 -36.68 -22.23 70.81
C VAL A 120 -37.31 -22.05 72.17
N ASP A 121 -36.58 -22.46 73.20
CA ASP A 121 -36.86 -22.13 74.59
C ASP A 121 -37.04 -20.61 74.70
N GLU A 122 -38.19 -20.24 75.24
CA GLU A 122 -38.65 -18.89 75.50
C GLU A 122 -37.91 -18.31 76.72
N HIS A 123 -36.61 -18.06 76.58
CA HIS A 123 -35.88 -17.20 77.50
C HIS A 123 -34.90 -16.33 76.71
N ALA A 124 -35.46 -15.32 76.04
CA ALA A 124 -34.67 -14.20 75.56
C ALA A 124 -34.21 -13.38 76.78
N PRO A 125 -32.90 -13.20 77.03
CA PRO A 125 -32.49 -12.07 77.86
C PRO A 125 -32.90 -10.80 77.10
N GLU A 126 -33.50 -9.83 77.79
CA GLU A 126 -34.03 -8.59 77.19
C GLU A 126 -32.99 -7.72 76.44
N GLY A 127 -31.75 -8.19 76.31
CA GLY A 127 -30.70 -7.65 75.43
C GLY A 127 -30.55 -8.30 74.05
N SER A 128 -31.13 -9.49 73.79
CA SER A 128 -30.90 -10.24 72.53
C SER A 128 -31.50 -9.59 71.28
N GLY A 129 -32.60 -8.86 71.40
CA GLY A 129 -33.22 -8.14 70.27
C GLY A 129 -32.33 -7.02 69.73
N SER A 130 -31.56 -6.36 70.60
CA SER A 130 -30.62 -5.30 70.20
C SER A 130 -29.42 -5.83 69.41
N LEU A 131 -28.86 -6.98 69.83
CA LEU A 131 -27.76 -7.65 69.13
C LEU A 131 -28.19 -8.21 67.78
N GLN A 132 -29.39 -8.79 67.69
CA GLN A 132 -29.92 -9.28 66.40
C GLN A 132 -30.16 -8.12 65.43
N ALA A 133 -30.72 -7.00 65.90
CA ALA A 133 -30.93 -5.81 65.09
C ALA A 133 -29.60 -5.22 64.57
N GLU A 134 -28.56 -5.16 65.41
CA GLU A 134 -27.22 -4.70 65.02
C GLU A 134 -26.60 -5.59 63.94
N VAL A 135 -26.75 -6.92 64.06
CA VAL A 135 -26.27 -7.87 63.05
C VAL A 135 -26.99 -7.67 61.71
N PHE A 136 -28.33 -7.51 61.71
CA PHE A 136 -29.09 -7.25 60.48
C PHE A 136 -28.68 -5.93 59.82
N GLN A 137 -28.43 -4.88 60.62
CA GLN A 137 -27.93 -3.62 60.10
C GLN A 137 -26.56 -3.78 59.43
N ARG A 138 -25.60 -4.43 60.10
CA ARG A 138 -24.26 -4.69 59.53
C ARG A 138 -24.32 -5.53 58.25
N LEU A 139 -25.20 -6.52 58.18
CA LEU A 139 -25.40 -7.32 56.96
C LEU A 139 -25.99 -6.49 55.81
N THR A 140 -26.92 -5.58 56.11
CA THR A 140 -27.51 -4.67 55.12
C THR A 140 -26.47 -3.69 54.59
N GLU A 141 -25.69 -3.06 55.49
CA GLU A 141 -24.59 -2.16 55.12
C GLU A 141 -23.54 -2.87 54.24
N ARG A 142 -23.17 -4.11 54.60
CA ARG A 142 -22.26 -4.94 53.79
C ARG A 142 -22.84 -5.26 52.41
N ARG A 143 -24.13 -5.57 52.33
CA ARG A 143 -24.79 -5.83 51.05
C ARG A 143 -24.77 -4.60 50.15
N GLU A 144 -25.08 -3.43 50.70
CA GLU A 144 -25.01 -2.18 49.94
C GLU A 144 -23.58 -1.85 49.49
N GLU A 145 -22.57 -2.10 50.33
CA GLU A 145 -21.16 -1.94 49.97
C GLU A 145 -20.77 -2.85 48.80
N LEU A 146 -21.18 -4.12 48.86
CA LEU A 146 -20.94 -5.09 47.79
C LEU A 146 -21.68 -4.72 46.50
N ASP A 147 -22.96 -4.32 46.59
CA ASP A 147 -23.74 -3.90 45.43
C ASP A 147 -23.13 -2.67 44.74
N ARG A 148 -22.57 -1.73 45.50
CA ARG A 148 -21.83 -0.59 44.94
C ARG A 148 -20.57 -1.05 44.21
N ARG A 149 -19.77 -1.93 44.83
CA ARG A 149 -18.55 -2.47 44.19
C ARG A 149 -18.86 -3.28 42.93
N THR A 150 -19.90 -4.11 42.95
CA THR A 150 -20.32 -4.88 41.78
C THR A 150 -20.67 -3.94 40.63
N ARG A 151 -21.47 -2.89 40.88
CA ARG A 151 -21.80 -1.89 39.84
C ARG A 151 -20.57 -1.18 39.30
N GLU A 152 -19.60 -0.83 40.15
CA GLU A 152 -18.35 -0.21 39.70
C GLU A 152 -17.52 -1.16 38.83
N LEU A 153 -17.47 -2.45 39.18
CA LEU A 153 -16.78 -3.47 38.39
C LEU A 153 -17.48 -3.71 37.06
N ASP A 154 -18.80 -3.82 37.04
CA ASP A 154 -19.59 -3.99 35.82
C ASP A 154 -19.38 -2.81 34.84
N GLN A 155 -19.31 -1.58 35.37
CA GLN A 155 -19.01 -0.40 34.56
C GLN A 155 -17.59 -0.46 33.97
N ARG A 156 -16.60 -0.85 34.77
CA ARG A 156 -15.20 -1.00 34.30
C ARG A 156 -15.09 -2.10 33.26
N GLU A 157 -15.75 -3.23 33.47
CA GLU A 157 -15.78 -4.34 32.52
C GLU A 157 -16.44 -3.94 31.20
N ALA A 158 -17.57 -3.22 31.25
CA ALA A 158 -18.21 -2.69 30.05
C ALA A 158 -17.27 -1.75 29.27
N LEU A 159 -16.58 -0.84 29.95
CA LEU A 159 -15.61 0.07 29.32
C LEU A 159 -14.41 -0.68 28.73
N LEU A 160 -13.86 -1.64 29.46
CA LEU A 160 -12.73 -2.45 29.01
C LEU A 160 -13.12 -3.34 27.83
N SER A 161 -14.32 -3.94 27.83
CA SER A 161 -14.78 -4.76 26.71
C SER A 161 -14.99 -3.93 25.45
N ALA A 162 -15.55 -2.72 25.56
CA ALA A 162 -15.68 -1.81 24.42
C ALA A 162 -14.31 -1.34 23.90
N ALA A 163 -13.35 -1.10 24.80
CA ALA A 163 -11.98 -0.78 24.42
C ALA A 163 -11.29 -1.96 23.71
N GLN A 164 -11.44 -3.19 24.24
CA GLN A 164 -10.91 -4.40 23.65
C GLN A 164 -11.48 -4.62 22.24
N GLN A 165 -12.80 -4.49 22.07
CA GLN A 165 -13.44 -4.60 20.75
C GLN A 165 -12.89 -3.57 19.75
N ARG A 166 -12.67 -2.33 20.18
CA ARG A 166 -12.06 -1.30 19.32
C ARG A 166 -10.62 -1.65 18.93
N ILE A 167 -9.84 -2.21 19.85
CA ILE A 167 -8.47 -2.66 19.58
C ILE A 167 -8.51 -3.83 18.59
N ASP A 168 -9.36 -4.82 18.80
CA ASP A 168 -9.48 -5.97 17.91
C ASP A 168 -9.87 -5.54 16.49
N GLN A 169 -10.84 -4.63 16.36
CA GLN A 169 -11.21 -4.02 15.06
C GLN A 169 -10.01 -3.34 14.40
N LYS A 170 -9.22 -2.58 15.16
CA LYS A 170 -8.01 -1.90 14.63
C LYS A 170 -6.93 -2.90 14.22
N VAL A 171 -6.75 -3.98 14.97
CA VAL A 171 -5.79 -5.04 14.63
C VAL A 171 -6.22 -5.74 13.35
N THR A 172 -7.50 -6.06 13.19
CA THR A 172 -8.03 -6.64 11.96
C THR A 172 -7.82 -5.70 10.77
N GLU A 173 -8.19 -4.43 10.89
CA GLU A 173 -7.99 -3.41 9.84
C GLU A 173 -6.51 -3.28 9.42
N LEU A 174 -5.60 -3.24 10.40
CA LEU A 174 -4.15 -3.18 10.13
C LEU A 174 -3.62 -4.46 9.49
N THR A 175 -4.14 -5.61 9.87
CA THR A 175 -3.74 -6.91 9.31
C THR A 175 -4.23 -7.06 7.86
N GLU A 176 -5.45 -6.63 7.57
CA GLU A 176 -5.99 -6.56 6.22
C GLU A 176 -5.17 -5.60 5.35
N LEU A 177 -4.88 -4.38 5.86
CA LEU A 177 -4.06 -3.42 5.15
C LEU A 177 -2.65 -3.95 4.88
N ARG A 178 -2.02 -4.58 5.86
CA ARG A 178 -0.72 -5.24 5.70
C ARG A 178 -0.78 -6.30 4.61
N THR A 179 -1.78 -7.17 4.64
CA THR A 179 -1.95 -8.24 3.66
C THR A 179 -2.17 -7.68 2.26
N ASN A 180 -2.95 -6.60 2.14
CA ASN A 180 -3.17 -5.90 0.88
C ASN A 180 -1.88 -5.28 0.34
N ILE A 181 -1.10 -4.63 1.20
CA ILE A 181 0.20 -4.04 0.82
C ILE A 181 1.19 -5.14 0.39
N GLU A 182 1.30 -6.22 1.16
CA GLU A 182 2.14 -7.38 0.79
C GLU A 182 1.69 -7.99 -0.54
N GLY A 183 0.37 -8.10 -0.77
CA GLY A 183 -0.19 -8.57 -2.03
C GLY A 183 0.13 -7.66 -3.21
N LEU A 184 -0.04 -6.34 -3.03
CA LEU A 184 0.32 -5.34 -4.05
C LEU A 184 1.81 -5.33 -4.35
N LEU A 185 2.66 -5.45 -3.32
CA LEU A 185 4.10 -5.50 -3.48
C LEU A 185 4.52 -6.73 -4.30
N ARG A 186 3.98 -7.91 -3.98
CA ARG A 186 4.21 -9.13 -4.77
C ARG A 186 3.77 -8.97 -6.22
N GLN A 187 2.58 -8.40 -6.47
CA GLN A 187 2.11 -8.15 -7.84
C GLN A 187 3.03 -7.18 -8.60
N VAL A 188 3.55 -6.15 -7.92
CA VAL A 188 4.48 -5.20 -8.51
C VAL A 188 5.81 -5.88 -8.83
N ASP A 189 6.35 -6.67 -7.91
CA ASP A 189 7.61 -7.41 -8.10
C ASP A 189 7.48 -8.45 -9.23
N GLU A 190 6.36 -9.18 -9.30
CA GLU A 190 6.05 -10.12 -10.38
C GLU A 190 5.96 -9.39 -11.73
N LYS A 191 5.26 -8.25 -11.80
CA LYS A 191 5.16 -7.45 -13.03
C LYS A 191 6.50 -6.88 -13.46
N GLN A 192 7.31 -6.36 -12.53
CA GLN A 192 8.64 -5.85 -12.83
C GLN A 192 9.56 -6.97 -13.32
N THR A 193 9.54 -8.12 -12.64
CA THR A 193 10.32 -9.30 -13.04
C THR A 193 9.90 -9.79 -14.42
N ALA A 194 8.60 -9.93 -14.69
CA ALA A 194 8.09 -10.34 -15.99
C ALA A 194 8.45 -9.35 -17.11
N GLN A 195 8.41 -8.03 -16.83
CA GLN A 195 8.84 -7.00 -17.78
C GLN A 195 10.34 -7.13 -18.09
N LEU A 196 11.18 -7.28 -17.06
CA LEU A 196 12.62 -7.46 -17.23
C LEU A 196 12.94 -8.76 -17.97
N GLU A 197 12.29 -9.87 -17.64
CA GLU A 197 12.45 -11.14 -18.34
C GLU A 197 12.04 -11.04 -19.81
N SER A 198 10.96 -10.32 -20.10
CA SER A 198 10.55 -10.04 -21.48
C SER A 198 11.61 -9.25 -22.24
N LEU A 199 12.17 -8.20 -21.63
CA LEU A 199 13.26 -7.42 -22.21
C LEU A 199 14.51 -8.27 -22.45
N VAL A 200 14.93 -9.04 -21.44
CA VAL A 200 16.05 -9.98 -21.54
C VAL A 200 15.86 -10.94 -22.71
N LYS A 201 14.67 -11.53 -22.84
CA LYS A 201 14.35 -12.48 -23.92
C LYS A 201 14.42 -11.85 -25.32
N ILE A 202 14.02 -10.59 -25.47
CA ILE A 202 14.15 -9.86 -26.74
C ILE A 202 15.63 -9.74 -27.12
N TYR A 203 16.49 -9.39 -26.17
CA TYR A 203 17.92 -9.26 -26.45
C TYR A 203 18.63 -10.62 -26.61
N GLU A 204 18.21 -11.67 -25.90
CA GLU A 204 18.76 -13.03 -26.07
C GLU A 204 18.46 -13.66 -27.43
N THR A 205 17.34 -13.28 -28.05
CA THR A 205 16.94 -13.76 -29.38
C THR A 205 17.53 -12.93 -30.52
N MET A 206 18.11 -11.76 -30.21
CA MET A 206 18.78 -10.88 -31.17
C MET A 206 20.21 -11.36 -31.49
N LYS A 207 20.78 -10.89 -32.61
CA LYS A 207 22.18 -11.18 -32.96
C LYS A 207 23.12 -10.51 -31.96
N PRO A 208 24.20 -11.19 -31.51
CA PRO A 208 25.10 -10.63 -30.49
C PRO A 208 25.73 -9.28 -30.86
N LYS A 209 26.05 -9.07 -32.14
CA LYS A 209 26.61 -7.80 -32.63
C LYS A 209 25.62 -6.64 -32.59
N ASP A 210 24.33 -6.90 -32.79
CA ASP A 210 23.30 -5.87 -32.76
C ASP A 210 22.95 -5.52 -31.31
N ALA A 211 22.87 -6.52 -30.43
CA ALA A 211 22.70 -6.32 -28.99
C ALA A 211 23.86 -5.52 -28.37
N ALA A 212 25.11 -5.83 -28.73
CA ALA A 212 26.29 -5.12 -28.26
C ALA A 212 26.23 -3.61 -28.55
N ARG A 213 25.84 -3.22 -29.76
CA ARG A 213 25.69 -1.81 -30.16
C ARG A 213 24.65 -1.06 -29.32
N ILE A 214 23.55 -1.73 -28.97
CA ILE A 214 22.51 -1.13 -28.12
C ILE A 214 23.01 -1.01 -26.67
N PHE A 215 23.70 -2.04 -26.17
CA PHE A 215 24.24 -2.06 -24.81
C PHE A 215 25.34 -1.02 -24.58
N GLU A 216 26.13 -0.68 -25.60
CA GLU A 216 27.09 0.43 -25.55
C GLU A 216 26.43 1.80 -25.39
N ALA A 217 25.23 1.98 -25.95
CA ALA A 217 24.46 3.21 -25.85
C ALA A 217 23.61 3.29 -24.57
N LEU A 218 23.51 2.19 -23.81
CA LEU A 218 22.68 2.11 -22.61
C LEU A 218 23.43 2.61 -21.37
N GLU A 219 22.67 3.16 -20.42
CA GLU A 219 23.22 3.53 -19.12
C GLU A 219 23.68 2.29 -18.33
N LEU A 220 24.84 2.41 -17.67
CA LEU A 220 25.45 1.33 -16.91
C LEU A 220 24.49 0.62 -15.92
N PRO A 221 23.67 1.29 -15.10
CA PRO A 221 22.79 0.60 -14.15
C PRO A 221 21.76 -0.32 -14.83
N VAL A 222 21.14 0.13 -15.93
CA VAL A 222 20.14 -0.66 -16.66
C VAL A 222 20.80 -1.83 -17.39
N LEU A 223 21.99 -1.61 -17.93
CA LEU A 223 22.79 -2.66 -18.56
C LEU A 223 23.12 -3.78 -17.59
N LEU A 224 23.49 -3.45 -16.35
CA LEU A 224 23.80 -4.44 -15.32
C LEU A 224 22.58 -5.28 -14.94
N ASP A 225 21.41 -4.65 -14.77
CA ASP A 225 20.18 -5.36 -14.40
C ASP A 225 19.73 -6.38 -15.45
N VAL A 226 19.99 -6.08 -16.73
CA VAL A 226 19.69 -6.96 -17.87
C VAL A 226 20.73 -8.07 -18.00
N VAL A 227 22.03 -7.72 -17.96
CA VAL A 227 23.12 -8.70 -18.13
C VAL A 227 23.17 -9.71 -16.99
N GLU A 228 22.85 -9.31 -15.75
CA GLU A 228 22.80 -10.20 -14.59
C GLU A 228 21.70 -11.26 -14.70
N ARG A 229 20.58 -10.94 -15.37
CA ARG A 229 19.45 -11.85 -15.59
C ARG A 229 19.54 -12.64 -16.90
N MET A 230 20.44 -12.27 -17.80
CA MET A 230 20.71 -13.02 -19.04
C MET A 230 21.45 -14.32 -18.76
N ARG A 231 21.18 -15.34 -19.59
CA ARG A 231 21.95 -16.59 -19.56
C ARG A 231 23.41 -16.34 -19.94
N GLU A 232 24.34 -16.90 -19.17
CA GLU A 232 25.80 -16.76 -19.38
C GLU A 232 26.23 -17.11 -20.82
N GLY A 233 25.64 -18.16 -21.40
CA GLY A 233 25.92 -18.57 -22.78
C GLY A 233 25.46 -17.58 -23.85
N LYS A 234 24.54 -16.67 -23.54
CA LYS A 234 24.04 -15.62 -24.44
C LYS A 234 24.70 -14.27 -24.17
N SER A 235 25.07 -13.96 -22.93
CA SER A 235 25.75 -12.71 -22.57
C SER A 235 27.22 -12.70 -22.98
N ALA A 236 27.92 -13.83 -22.91
CA ALA A 236 29.33 -13.93 -23.31
C ALA A 236 29.62 -13.44 -24.75
N PRO A 237 28.92 -13.91 -25.80
CA PRO A 237 29.15 -13.41 -27.17
C PRO A 237 28.73 -11.95 -27.37
N VAL A 238 27.83 -11.41 -26.55
CA VAL A 238 27.45 -9.99 -26.58
C VAL A 238 28.58 -9.14 -26.02
N LEU A 239 29.12 -9.49 -24.85
CA LEU A 239 30.28 -8.81 -24.25
C LEU A 239 31.52 -8.88 -25.15
N ALA A 240 31.74 -9.99 -25.85
CA ALA A 240 32.85 -10.14 -26.80
C ALA A 240 32.69 -9.27 -28.06
N ALA A 241 31.46 -8.85 -28.40
CA ALA A 241 31.18 -7.99 -29.54
C ALA A 241 31.12 -6.50 -29.19
N MET A 242 31.26 -6.15 -27.90
CA MET A 242 31.29 -4.77 -27.41
C MET A 242 32.70 -4.16 -27.42
N ASP A 243 32.77 -2.85 -27.26
CA ASP A 243 34.02 -2.12 -27.00
C ASP A 243 34.73 -2.65 -25.73
N PRO A 244 36.04 -2.95 -25.80
CA PRO A 244 36.79 -3.53 -24.67
C PRO A 244 36.77 -2.69 -23.39
N LEU A 245 36.68 -1.35 -23.49
CA LEU A 245 36.63 -0.49 -22.30
C LEU A 245 35.28 -0.63 -21.60
N LYS A 246 34.18 -0.64 -22.37
CA LYS A 246 32.84 -0.84 -21.83
C LYS A 246 32.65 -2.24 -21.23
N ALA A 247 33.13 -3.28 -21.90
CA ALA A 247 33.05 -4.65 -21.38
C ALA A 247 33.80 -4.81 -20.04
N LYS A 248 34.96 -4.14 -19.89
CA LYS A 248 35.71 -4.11 -18.62
C LYS A 248 34.93 -3.41 -17.51
N GLU A 249 34.30 -2.28 -17.82
CA GLU A 249 33.48 -1.51 -16.86
C GLU A 249 32.28 -2.32 -16.36
N VAL A 250 31.54 -2.98 -17.27
CA VAL A 250 30.42 -3.87 -16.91
C VAL A 250 30.89 -5.02 -16.04
N THR A 251 32.00 -5.66 -16.39
CA THR A 251 32.54 -6.78 -15.61
C THR A 251 32.96 -6.34 -14.20
N ALA A 252 33.64 -5.20 -14.08
CA ALA A 252 34.05 -4.65 -12.79
C ALA A 252 32.86 -4.32 -11.89
N SER A 253 31.82 -3.70 -12.45
CA SER A 253 30.61 -3.32 -11.71
C SER A 253 29.72 -4.51 -11.35
N LEU A 254 29.68 -5.57 -12.17
CA LEU A 254 29.03 -6.85 -11.79
C LEU A 254 29.72 -7.50 -10.59
N ILE A 255 31.06 -7.46 -10.53
CA ILE A 255 31.82 -7.99 -9.39
C ILE A 255 31.50 -7.18 -8.13
N GLU A 256 31.50 -5.84 -8.22
CA GLU A 256 31.18 -4.97 -7.08
C GLU A 256 29.78 -5.26 -6.51
N ARG A 257 28.77 -5.41 -7.38
CA ARG A 257 27.40 -5.78 -6.95
C ARG A 257 27.34 -7.14 -6.27
N ARG A 258 28.06 -8.15 -6.79
CA ARG A 258 28.09 -9.50 -6.20
C ARG A 258 28.90 -9.55 -4.89
N ALA A 259 29.87 -8.65 -4.73
CA ALA A 259 30.74 -8.57 -3.55
C ALA A 259 30.09 -7.86 -2.35
N LEU A 260 28.98 -7.13 -2.55
CA LEU A 260 28.21 -6.52 -1.47
C LEU A 260 27.12 -7.50 -1.00
N PRO A 261 27.31 -8.26 0.10
CA PRO A 261 26.19 -8.86 0.80
C PRO A 261 25.34 -7.71 1.33
N THR A 262 24.19 -7.48 0.70
CA THR A 262 23.20 -6.52 1.14
C THR A 262 22.68 -6.96 2.51
N LEU A 263 23.33 -6.48 3.57
CA LEU A 263 22.85 -6.62 4.94
C LEU A 263 21.50 -5.90 5.02
N PRO A 264 20.42 -6.59 5.41
CA PRO A 264 19.13 -5.93 5.61
C PRO A 264 19.31 -4.83 6.67
N LYS A 265 18.97 -3.60 6.28
CA LYS A 265 18.70 -2.50 7.21
C LYS A 265 17.22 -2.53 7.59
#